data_AF-A0A034W202-F1
#
_entry.id   AF-A0A034W202-F1
#
_cell.length_a   1.000
_cell.length_b   1.000
_cell.length_c   1.000
_cell.angle_alpha   90.00
_cell.angle_beta   90.00
_cell.angle_gamma   90.00
#
_symmetry.space_group_name_H-M   'P 1'
#
loop_
_entity.id
_entity.type
_entity.pdbx_description
1 polymer ?
#
loop_
_entity_poly.entity_id
_entity_poly.type
_entity_poly.pdbx_seq_one_letter_code
_entity_poly.pdbx_strand_id
1 'polypeptide(L)'
;MYKAIWASYFHNCSTDKNPQHDNCPIGENSWCSWQKARALGTLPSYKHDYEALPTDVATAIFPIYEDLSNETLLERCVGGFTQNNNESYNQLIWKITPKIIPAGSKIVEIAANIAAGVFNEGKTSLLYYMNAMGLSLGPNAHSYVSKEDAERISISDARAQGSTREGRMARRQQQLNVLEANDEAEGSSYGAGIDDTI
;
A
#
# COMPACT_ATOMS: atom_id res chain seq x y z
N MET A 1 -9.17 7.34 -12.05
CA MET A 1 -8.26 6.17 -12.10
C MET A 1 -8.32 5.49 -13.47
N TYR A 2 -9.50 5.12 -13.96
CA TYR A 2 -9.72 4.56 -15.31
C TYR A 2 -8.90 5.23 -16.43
N LYS A 3 -9.11 6.53 -16.66
CA LYS A 3 -8.39 7.27 -17.72
C LYS A 3 -6.87 7.23 -17.56
N ALA A 4 -6.36 7.26 -16.33
CA ALA A 4 -4.92 7.22 -16.07
C ALA A 4 -4.31 5.83 -16.36
N ILE A 5 -5.07 4.75 -16.10
CA ILE A 5 -4.64 3.38 -16.42
C ILE A 5 -4.51 3.24 -17.94
N TRP A 6 -5.56 3.57 -18.67
CA TRP A 6 -5.53 3.57 -20.14
C TRP A 6 -4.52 4.55 -20.73
N ALA A 7 -4.29 5.69 -20.09
CA ALA A 7 -3.24 6.62 -20.51
C ALA A 7 -1.88 5.93 -20.57
N SER A 8 -1.54 5.08 -19.59
CA SER A 8 -0.26 4.38 -19.63
C SER A 8 -0.18 3.35 -20.75
N TYR A 9 -1.24 2.56 -21.01
CA TYR A 9 -1.26 1.62 -22.14
C TYR A 9 -1.07 2.34 -23.47
N PHE A 10 -1.92 3.34 -23.75
CA PHE A 10 -1.91 4.05 -25.02
C PHE A 10 -0.66 4.89 -25.21
N HIS A 11 -0.12 5.49 -24.14
CA HIS A 11 1.17 6.17 -24.18
C HIS A 11 2.28 5.21 -24.65
N ASN A 12 2.40 4.03 -24.02
CA ASN A 12 3.44 3.06 -24.41
C ASN A 12 3.22 2.43 -25.80
N CYS A 13 2.00 2.49 -26.35
CA CYS A 13 1.70 2.06 -27.72
C CYS A 13 1.80 3.20 -28.75
N SER A 14 2.13 4.41 -28.32
CA SER A 14 2.12 5.61 -29.16
C SER A 14 3.36 5.69 -30.05
N THR A 15 3.19 6.19 -31.27
CA THR A 15 4.29 6.43 -32.22
C THR A 15 4.15 7.80 -32.86
N ASP A 16 5.20 8.30 -33.51
CA ASP A 16 5.14 9.56 -34.27
C ASP A 16 4.06 9.51 -35.38
N LYS A 17 3.83 8.35 -35.98
CA LYS A 17 2.83 8.15 -37.06
C LYS A 17 1.41 7.97 -36.53
N ASN A 18 1.27 7.40 -35.34
CA ASN A 18 0.00 7.13 -34.68
C ASN A 18 0.10 7.56 -33.21
N PRO A 19 -0.05 8.86 -32.91
CA PRO A 19 0.03 9.37 -31.54
C PRO A 19 -1.22 9.00 -30.75
N GLN A 20 -1.06 8.40 -29.57
CA GLN A 20 -2.17 7.90 -28.74
C GLN A 20 -2.17 8.52 -27.33
N HIS A 21 -2.17 9.86 -27.27
CA HIS A 21 -1.99 10.61 -26.01
C HIS A 21 -3.27 11.20 -25.42
N ASP A 22 -4.44 10.85 -25.96
CA ASP A 22 -5.73 11.48 -25.59
C ASP A 22 -6.11 11.31 -24.12
N ASN A 23 -5.70 10.20 -23.51
CA ASN A 23 -5.95 9.91 -22.10
C ASN A 23 -4.92 10.54 -21.15
N CYS A 24 -3.81 11.08 -21.68
CA CYS A 24 -2.78 11.73 -20.87
C CYS A 24 -3.26 13.10 -20.36
N PRO A 25 -2.73 13.58 -19.22
CA PRO A 25 -3.04 14.93 -18.73
C PRO A 25 -2.69 16.00 -19.76
N ILE A 26 -3.52 17.03 -19.89
CA ILE A 26 -3.33 18.13 -20.84
C ILE A 26 -2.60 19.29 -20.14
N GLY A 27 -1.77 20.03 -20.87
CA GLY A 27 -1.16 21.27 -20.43
C GLY A 27 0.36 21.21 -20.28
N GLU A 28 0.97 22.35 -20.01
CA GLU A 28 2.43 22.51 -19.92
C GLU A 28 3.06 21.76 -18.73
N ASN A 29 2.25 21.51 -17.70
CA ASN A 29 2.61 20.74 -16.52
C ASN A 29 2.30 19.25 -16.66
N SER A 30 1.91 18.78 -17.85
CA SER A 30 1.71 17.35 -18.09
C SER A 30 3.03 16.59 -17.98
N TRP A 31 2.98 15.39 -17.42
CA TRP A 31 4.09 14.44 -17.49
C TRP A 31 4.25 13.87 -18.89
N CYS A 32 3.21 13.90 -19.73
CA CYS A 32 3.28 13.42 -21.10
C CYS A 32 3.96 14.48 -21.99
N SER A 33 5.14 14.15 -22.50
CA SER A 33 5.96 15.04 -23.32
C SER A 33 5.25 15.50 -24.60
N TRP A 34 4.43 14.62 -25.21
CA TRP A 34 3.60 14.98 -26.38
C TRP A 34 2.51 16.00 -26.02
N GLN A 35 1.82 15.82 -24.90
CA GLN A 35 0.80 16.77 -24.42
C GLN A 35 1.41 18.13 -24.05
N LYS A 36 2.63 18.11 -23.48
CA LYS A 36 3.41 19.31 -23.18
C LYS A 36 3.81 20.04 -24.47
N ALA A 37 4.31 19.32 -25.46
CA ALA A 37 4.65 19.88 -26.77
C ALA A 37 3.41 20.47 -27.47
N ARG A 38 2.23 19.84 -27.30
CA ARG A 38 0.96 20.36 -27.81
C ARG A 38 0.59 21.68 -27.15
N ALA A 39 0.71 21.76 -25.83
CA ALA A 39 0.39 22.96 -25.07
C ALA A 39 1.34 24.13 -25.40
N LEU A 40 2.63 23.83 -25.59
CA LEU A 40 3.67 24.82 -25.92
C LEU A 40 3.75 25.19 -27.42
N GLY A 41 2.92 24.57 -28.27
CA GLY A 41 2.95 24.80 -29.73
C GLY A 41 4.17 24.22 -30.45
N THR A 42 4.93 23.33 -29.80
CA THR A 42 6.15 22.70 -30.34
C THR A 42 5.91 21.30 -30.92
N LEU A 43 4.64 20.90 -31.11
CA LEU A 43 4.28 19.60 -31.68
C LEU A 43 4.94 19.27 -33.04
N PRO A 44 5.12 20.23 -33.98
CA PRO A 44 5.74 19.93 -35.28
C PRO A 44 7.19 19.43 -35.20
N SER A 45 7.91 19.76 -34.14
CA SER A 45 9.29 19.30 -33.90
C SER A 45 9.38 18.18 -32.86
N TYR A 46 8.25 17.72 -32.33
CA TYR A 46 8.20 16.65 -31.35
C TYR A 46 8.54 15.31 -32.01
N LYS A 47 9.30 14.49 -31.27
CA LYS A 47 9.51 13.07 -31.56
C LYS A 47 9.40 12.28 -30.27
N HIS A 48 8.84 11.08 -30.36
CA HIS A 48 8.84 10.15 -29.24
C HIS A 48 10.29 9.79 -28.88
N ASP A 49 10.58 9.80 -27.59
CA ASP A 49 11.88 9.47 -27.00
C ASP A 49 12.00 7.99 -26.60
N TYR A 50 10.97 7.19 -26.86
CA TYR A 50 10.92 5.75 -26.62
C TYR A 50 10.40 4.99 -27.85
N GLU A 51 10.75 3.71 -27.90
CA GLU A 51 10.15 2.77 -28.84
C GLU A 51 8.80 2.29 -28.32
N ALA A 52 7.79 2.28 -29.19
CA ALA A 52 6.48 1.77 -28.86
C ALA A 52 6.54 0.26 -28.56
N LEU A 53 5.64 -0.19 -27.68
CA LEU A 53 5.49 -1.60 -27.39
C LEU A 53 5.26 -2.42 -28.67
N PRO A 54 5.96 -3.55 -28.84
CA PRO A 54 5.67 -4.51 -29.91
C PRO A 54 4.20 -4.92 -29.88
N THR A 55 3.60 -5.10 -31.06
CA THR A 55 2.16 -5.35 -31.19
C THR A 55 1.71 -6.62 -30.49
N ASP A 56 2.53 -7.67 -30.50
CA ASP A 56 2.30 -8.92 -29.79
C ASP A 56 2.27 -8.73 -28.27
N VAL A 57 3.22 -7.95 -27.73
CA VAL A 57 3.26 -7.59 -26.29
C VAL A 57 2.06 -6.75 -25.91
N ALA A 58 1.75 -5.70 -26.69
CA ALA A 58 0.61 -4.83 -26.46
C ALA A 58 -0.70 -5.64 -26.44
N THR A 59 -0.87 -6.54 -27.41
CA THR A 59 -2.03 -7.44 -27.48
C THR A 59 -2.09 -8.39 -26.28
N ALA A 60 -0.96 -8.96 -25.86
CA ALA A 60 -0.91 -9.88 -24.73
C ALA A 60 -1.25 -9.21 -23.39
N ILE A 61 -0.88 -7.93 -23.20
CA ILE A 61 -1.14 -7.20 -21.96
C ILE A 61 -2.46 -6.42 -21.98
N PHE A 62 -3.11 -6.24 -23.13
CA PHE A 62 -4.38 -5.51 -23.24
C PHE A 62 -5.46 -6.04 -22.27
N PRO A 63 -5.69 -7.37 -22.15
CA PRO A 63 -6.68 -7.88 -21.20
C PRO A 63 -6.36 -7.53 -19.74
N ILE A 64 -5.06 -7.42 -19.39
CA ILE A 64 -4.64 -7.00 -18.05
C ILE A 64 -5.08 -5.56 -17.79
N TYR A 65 -4.97 -4.68 -18.79
CA TYR A 65 -5.44 -3.30 -18.70
C TYR A 65 -6.97 -3.21 -18.62
N GLU A 66 -7.72 -4.09 -19.29
CA GLU A 66 -9.17 -4.21 -19.13
C GLU A 66 -9.53 -4.60 -17.70
N ASP A 67 -8.90 -5.65 -17.16
CA ASP A 67 -9.13 -6.12 -15.79
C ASP A 67 -8.79 -5.04 -14.76
N LEU A 68 -7.65 -4.36 -14.93
CA LEU A 68 -7.23 -3.28 -14.04
C LEU A 68 -8.12 -2.04 -14.14
N SER A 69 -8.79 -1.85 -15.27
CA SER A 69 -9.72 -0.73 -15.50
C SER A 69 -11.16 -1.04 -15.09
N ASN A 70 -11.43 -2.22 -14.54
CA ASN A 70 -12.76 -2.61 -14.09
C ASN A 70 -13.31 -1.62 -13.04
N GLU A 71 -14.47 -1.03 -13.29
CA GLU A 71 -15.03 0.01 -12.42
C GLU A 71 -15.27 -0.48 -10.99
N THR A 72 -15.79 -1.70 -10.81
CA THR A 72 -16.01 -2.30 -9.48
C THR A 72 -14.69 -2.50 -8.73
N LEU A 73 -13.61 -2.86 -9.42
CA LEU A 73 -12.27 -2.93 -8.83
C LEU A 73 -11.79 -1.53 -8.42
N LEU A 74 -11.94 -0.55 -9.31
CA LEU A 74 -11.49 0.82 -9.08
C LEU A 74 -12.25 1.50 -7.93
N GLU A 75 -13.56 1.30 -7.81
CA GLU A 75 -14.38 1.80 -6.71
C GLU A 75 -13.85 1.33 -5.35
N ARG A 76 -13.43 0.06 -5.27
CA ARG A 76 -12.79 -0.49 -4.05
C ARG A 76 -11.46 0.17 -3.72
N CYS A 77 -10.75 0.70 -4.72
CA CYS A 77 -9.46 1.39 -4.56
C CYS A 77 -9.60 2.87 -4.17
N VAL A 78 -10.75 3.53 -4.40
CA VAL A 78 -10.92 4.98 -4.15
C VAL A 78 -10.74 5.34 -2.67
N GLY A 79 -11.13 4.46 -1.75
CA GLY A 79 -11.06 4.74 -0.31
C GLY A 79 -9.66 4.64 0.30
N GLY A 80 -8.62 4.30 -0.47
CA GLY A 80 -7.29 4.03 0.08
C GLY A 80 -7.26 2.86 1.06
N PHE A 81 -8.27 2.00 1.01
CA PHE A 81 -8.30 0.76 1.78
C PHE A 81 -7.13 -0.12 1.34
N THR A 82 -6.52 -0.83 2.29
CA THR A 82 -5.40 -1.73 2.01
C THR A 82 -5.82 -2.72 0.92
N GLN A 83 -5.13 -2.67 -0.23
CA GLN A 83 -5.37 -3.55 -1.39
C GLN A 83 -5.28 -5.03 -1.03
N ASN A 84 -4.66 -5.36 0.10
CA ASN A 84 -4.47 -6.71 0.58
C ASN A 84 -4.96 -6.85 2.04
N ASN A 85 -6.27 -6.89 2.26
CA ASN A 85 -6.80 -7.22 3.59
C ASN A 85 -6.29 -8.60 4.07
N ASN A 86 -6.03 -9.49 3.11
CA ASN A 86 -5.51 -10.83 3.36
C ASN A 86 -4.04 -10.82 3.81
N GLU A 87 -3.33 -9.70 3.76
CA GLU A 87 -1.93 -9.64 4.18
C GLU A 87 -1.80 -9.92 5.67
N SER A 88 -2.74 -9.41 6.47
CA SER A 88 -2.82 -9.69 7.91
C SER A 88 -3.05 -11.18 8.22
N TYR A 89 -3.90 -11.85 7.45
CA TYR A 89 -4.11 -13.31 7.51
C TYR A 89 -2.87 -14.09 7.04
N ASN A 90 -2.32 -13.73 5.87
CA ASN A 90 -1.15 -14.38 5.29
C ASN A 90 0.06 -14.28 6.24
N GLN A 91 0.22 -13.16 6.94
CA GLN A 91 1.25 -13.01 7.96
C GLN A 91 1.13 -14.05 9.09
N LEU A 92 -0.08 -14.45 9.47
CA LEU A 92 -0.28 -15.52 10.46
C LEU A 92 0.19 -16.88 9.92
N ILE A 93 -0.09 -17.18 8.64
CA ILE A 93 0.42 -18.40 7.98
C ILE A 93 1.95 -18.40 8.00
N TRP A 94 2.57 -17.29 7.60
CA TRP A 94 4.03 -17.19 7.48
C TRP A 94 4.76 -17.14 8.82
N LYS A 95 4.08 -16.78 9.91
CA LYS A 95 4.61 -16.95 11.27
C LYS A 95 4.77 -18.42 11.66
N ILE A 96 3.87 -19.28 11.18
CA ILE A 96 3.90 -20.73 11.46
C ILE A 96 4.77 -21.46 10.43
N THR A 97 4.68 -21.04 9.17
CA THR A 97 5.40 -21.64 8.02
C THR A 97 6.17 -20.55 7.26
N PRO A 98 7.36 -20.15 7.74
CA PRO A 98 8.12 -19.09 7.08
C PRO A 98 8.43 -19.42 5.63
N LYS A 99 8.25 -18.46 4.72
CA LYS A 99 8.50 -18.64 3.28
C LYS A 99 9.93 -19.07 2.93
N ILE A 100 10.86 -18.79 3.82
CA ILE A 100 12.29 -19.11 3.68
C ILE A 100 12.60 -20.58 4.00
N ILE A 101 11.66 -21.31 4.59
CA ILE A 101 11.81 -22.72 4.96
C ILE A 101 10.89 -23.56 4.07
N PRO A 102 11.41 -24.56 3.34
CA PRO A 102 10.57 -25.47 2.58
C PRO A 102 9.66 -26.25 3.53
N ALA A 103 8.36 -26.27 3.22
CA ALA A 103 7.34 -27.00 3.99
C ALA A 103 6.49 -27.85 3.04
N GLY A 104 6.12 -29.06 3.48
CA GLY A 104 5.19 -29.90 2.75
C GLY A 104 3.77 -29.32 2.74
N SER A 105 2.97 -29.66 1.73
CA SER A 105 1.61 -29.13 1.55
C SER A 105 0.73 -29.28 2.79
N LYS A 106 0.77 -30.44 3.45
CA LYS A 106 0.02 -30.71 4.69
C LYS A 106 0.37 -29.75 5.84
N ILE A 107 1.64 -29.36 5.96
CA ILE A 107 2.08 -28.44 7.01
C ILE A 107 1.52 -27.03 6.74
N VAL A 108 1.59 -26.60 5.48
CA VAL A 108 1.03 -25.31 5.04
C VAL A 108 -0.48 -25.27 5.23
N GLU A 109 -1.18 -26.37 4.94
CA GLU A 109 -2.63 -26.50 5.16
C GLU A 109 -3.00 -26.39 6.65
N ILE A 110 -2.27 -27.07 7.54
CA ILE A 110 -2.46 -26.94 9.00
C ILE A 110 -2.22 -25.50 9.44
N ALA A 111 -1.15 -24.86 8.96
CA ALA A 111 -0.85 -23.47 9.26
C ALA A 111 -1.95 -22.51 8.79
N ALA A 112 -2.53 -22.75 7.61
CA ALA A 112 -3.65 -21.97 7.07
C ALA A 112 -4.92 -22.10 7.94
N ASN A 113 -5.22 -23.31 8.44
CA ASN A 113 -6.35 -23.54 9.34
C ASN A 113 -6.15 -22.89 10.72
N ILE A 114 -4.95 -23.00 11.30
CA ILE A 114 -4.60 -22.32 12.55
C ILE A 114 -4.68 -20.80 12.37
N ALA A 115 -4.09 -20.28 11.29
CA ALA A 115 -4.15 -18.86 10.95
C ALA A 115 -5.59 -18.36 10.82
N ALA A 116 -6.49 -19.14 10.21
CA ALA A 116 -7.89 -18.77 10.05
C ALA A 116 -8.60 -18.68 11.41
N GLY A 117 -8.36 -19.65 12.30
CA GLY A 117 -8.86 -19.60 13.67
C GLY A 117 -8.36 -18.38 14.43
N VAL A 118 -7.05 -18.10 14.37
CA VAL A 118 -6.45 -16.95 15.08
C VAL A 118 -6.90 -15.61 14.50
N PHE A 119 -7.11 -15.55 13.18
CA PHE A 119 -7.60 -14.35 12.52
C PHE A 119 -9.03 -14.01 12.93
N ASN A 120 -9.93 -14.99 12.90
CA ASN A 120 -11.36 -14.78 13.16
C ASN A 120 -11.69 -14.73 14.65
N GLU A 121 -11.19 -15.69 15.43
CA GLU A 121 -11.59 -15.89 16.84
C GLU A 121 -10.50 -15.45 17.83
N GLY A 122 -9.35 -15.00 17.35
CA GLY A 122 -8.19 -14.74 18.20
C GLY A 122 -7.47 -15.98 18.66
N LYS A 123 -6.48 -15.79 19.54
CA LYS A 123 -5.69 -16.88 20.14
C LYS A 123 -6.57 -17.84 20.93
N THR A 124 -7.79 -17.44 21.30
CA THR A 124 -8.80 -18.33 21.90
C THR A 124 -9.06 -19.58 21.04
N SER A 125 -8.98 -19.47 19.71
CA SER A 125 -9.01 -20.63 18.78
C SER A 125 -7.98 -21.71 19.11
N LEU A 126 -6.79 -21.34 19.59
CA LEU A 126 -5.73 -22.28 19.93
C LEU A 126 -6.12 -23.18 21.10
N LEU A 127 -6.89 -22.67 22.05
CA LEU A 127 -7.38 -23.47 23.18
C LEU A 127 -8.33 -24.58 22.69
N TYR A 128 -9.19 -24.29 21.71
CA TYR A 128 -10.06 -25.30 21.11
C TYR A 128 -9.25 -26.41 20.40
N TYR A 129 -8.24 -26.02 19.61
CA TYR A 129 -7.37 -27.00 18.95
C TYR A 129 -6.59 -27.86 19.94
N MET A 130 -6.01 -27.24 20.97
CA MET A 130 -5.25 -27.95 21.99
C MET A 130 -6.12 -28.92 22.79
N ASN A 131 -7.32 -28.52 23.17
CA ASN A 131 -8.28 -29.38 23.84
C ASN A 131 -8.72 -30.56 22.94
N ALA A 132 -8.95 -30.33 21.65
CA ALA A 132 -9.28 -31.39 20.69
C ALA A 132 -8.13 -32.40 20.51
N MET A 133 -6.88 -31.99 20.72
CA MET A 133 -5.71 -32.86 20.74
C MET A 133 -5.52 -33.59 22.09
N GLY A 134 -6.41 -33.39 23.06
CA GLY A 134 -6.34 -34.03 24.38
C GLY A 134 -5.40 -33.33 25.37
N LEU A 135 -5.00 -32.08 25.12
CA LEU A 135 -4.20 -31.31 26.07
C LEU A 135 -5.07 -30.74 27.18
N SER A 136 -4.66 -30.94 28.43
CA SER A 136 -5.29 -30.33 29.60
C SER A 136 -4.88 -28.86 29.72
N LEU A 137 -5.82 -27.95 29.56
CA LEU A 137 -5.59 -26.50 29.62
C LEU A 137 -6.00 -25.96 30.99
N GLY A 138 -5.04 -25.43 31.74
CA GLY A 138 -5.29 -24.82 33.04
C GLY A 138 -5.72 -23.34 32.94
N PRO A 139 -6.16 -22.73 34.06
CA PRO A 139 -6.61 -21.34 34.11
C PRO A 139 -5.59 -20.33 33.57
N ASN A 140 -4.29 -20.62 33.73
CA ASN A 140 -3.21 -19.76 33.23
C ASN A 140 -3.21 -19.66 31.69
N ALA A 141 -3.55 -20.74 30.97
CA ALA A 141 -3.63 -20.72 29.51
C ALA A 141 -4.80 -19.83 29.04
N HIS A 142 -5.95 -19.96 29.70
CA HIS A 142 -7.11 -19.10 29.42
C HIS A 142 -6.81 -17.62 29.70
N SER A 143 -6.17 -17.33 30.84
CA SER A 143 -5.78 -15.97 31.22
C SER A 143 -4.79 -15.35 30.24
N TYR A 144 -3.75 -16.11 29.85
CA TYR A 144 -2.76 -15.68 28.86
C TYR A 144 -3.41 -15.30 27.53
N VAL A 145 -4.25 -16.18 27.00
CA VAL A 145 -4.91 -15.97 25.71
C VAL A 145 -5.87 -14.78 25.75
N SER A 146 -6.62 -14.62 26.85
CA SER A 146 -7.52 -13.49 27.05
C SER A 146 -6.78 -12.15 27.06
N LYS A 147 -5.62 -12.11 27.74
CA LYS A 147 -4.76 -10.92 27.77
C LYS A 147 -4.22 -10.58 26.38
N GLU A 148 -3.68 -11.56 25.67
CA GLU A 148 -3.11 -11.36 24.34
C GLU A 148 -4.16 -10.92 23.30
N ASP A 149 -5.37 -11.49 23.36
CA ASP A 149 -6.46 -11.09 22.47
C ASP A 149 -6.94 -9.66 22.77
N ALA A 150 -7.00 -9.26 24.05
CA ALA A 150 -7.31 -7.89 24.46
C ALA A 150 -6.25 -6.88 23.99
N GLU A 151 -4.95 -7.20 24.16
CA GLU A 151 -3.86 -6.35 23.66
C GLU A 151 -3.90 -6.21 22.13
N ARG A 152 -4.18 -7.30 21.41
CA ARG A 152 -4.34 -7.27 19.95
C ARG A 152 -5.45 -6.32 19.52
N ILE A 153 -6.62 -6.38 20.17
CA ILE A 153 -7.76 -5.50 19.86
C ILE A 153 -7.38 -4.04 20.14
N SER A 154 -6.79 -3.76 21.30
CA SER A 154 -6.34 -2.41 21.66
C SER A 154 -5.36 -1.82 20.64
N ILE A 155 -4.38 -2.60 20.19
CA ILE A 155 -3.43 -2.18 19.14
C ILE A 155 -4.15 -1.94 17.82
N SER A 156 -5.08 -2.81 17.44
CA SER A 156 -5.86 -2.68 16.21
C SER A 156 -6.68 -1.38 16.20
N ASP A 157 -7.39 -1.10 17.30
CA ASP A 157 -8.21 0.10 17.44
C ASP A 157 -7.36 1.37 17.40
N ALA A 158 -6.22 1.37 18.10
CA ALA A 158 -5.28 2.49 18.07
C ALA A 158 -4.73 2.75 16.65
N ARG A 159 -4.41 1.69 15.90
CA ARG A 159 -3.95 1.80 14.49
C ARG A 159 -5.07 2.29 13.58
N ALA A 160 -6.29 1.78 13.74
CA ALA A 160 -7.45 2.20 12.98
C ALA A 160 -7.72 3.70 13.20
N GLN A 161 -7.73 4.16 14.46
CA GLN A 161 -7.84 5.59 14.80
C GLN A 161 -6.68 6.40 14.21
N GLY A 162 -5.44 5.92 14.33
CA GLY A 162 -4.28 6.59 13.74
C GLY A 162 -4.28 6.68 12.22
N SER A 163 -5.06 5.83 11.55
CA SER A 163 -5.23 5.84 10.09
C SER A 163 -6.31 6.81 9.62
N THR A 164 -7.16 7.35 10.51
CA THR A 164 -8.18 8.35 10.13
C THR A 164 -7.54 9.70 9.79
N ARG A 165 -8.32 10.59 9.17
CA ARG A 165 -7.87 11.95 8.88
C ARG A 165 -7.48 12.68 10.17
N GLU A 166 -8.31 12.55 11.20
CA GLU A 166 -8.14 13.12 12.53
C GLU A 166 -6.86 12.60 13.17
N GLY A 167 -6.63 11.29 13.14
CA GLY A 167 -5.41 10.67 13.66
C GLY A 167 -4.15 11.16 12.93
N ARG A 168 -4.22 11.33 11.61
CA ARG A 168 -3.10 11.90 10.83
C ARG A 168 -2.84 13.37 11.17
N MET A 169 -3.89 14.18 11.32
CA MET A 169 -3.76 15.60 11.70
C MET A 169 -3.17 15.73 13.11
N ALA A 170 -3.67 14.96 14.07
CA ALA A 170 -3.15 14.95 15.44
C ALA A 170 -1.66 14.57 15.50
N ARG A 171 -1.23 13.56 14.73
CA ARG A 171 0.18 13.15 14.65
C ARG A 171 1.06 14.25 14.04
N ARG A 172 0.59 14.93 13.00
CA ARG A 172 1.31 16.07 12.40
C ARG A 172 1.45 17.22 13.40
N GLN A 173 0.40 17.52 14.15
CA GLN A 173 0.46 18.55 15.20
C GLN A 173 1.43 18.16 16.31
N GLN A 174 1.42 16.90 16.75
CA GLN A 174 2.37 16.42 17.76
C GLN A 174 3.82 16.54 17.28
N GLN A 175 4.10 16.24 16.02
CA GLN A 175 5.44 16.42 15.44
C GLN A 175 5.85 17.89 15.39
N LEU A 176 4.92 18.80 15.03
CA LEU A 176 5.19 20.24 15.05
C LEU A 176 5.51 20.74 16.46
N ASN A 177 4.73 20.34 17.46
CA ASN A 177 4.99 20.72 18.86
C ASN A 177 6.34 20.20 19.36
N VAL A 178 6.77 19.00 18.93
CA VAL A 178 8.08 18.44 19.29
C VAL A 178 9.21 19.23 18.62
N LEU A 179 9.02 19.63 17.35
CA LEU A 179 9.99 20.49 16.65
C LEU A 179 10.08 21.86 17.32
N GLU A 180 8.94 22.50 17.62
CA GLU A 180 8.90 23.78 18.33
C GLU A 180 9.60 23.69 19.70
N ALA A 181 9.34 22.63 20.48
CA ALA A 181 10.00 22.43 21.77
C ALA A 181 11.52 22.19 21.64
N ASN A 182 11.95 21.54 20.55
CA ASN A 182 13.38 21.36 20.26
C ASN A 182 14.04 22.68 19.81
N ASP A 183 13.38 23.45 18.95
CA ASP A 183 13.87 24.77 18.50
C ASP A 183 13.99 25.74 19.69
N GLU A 184 13.02 25.70 20.63
CA GLU A 184 13.07 26.46 21.88
C GLU A 184 14.23 26.01 22.80
N ALA A 185 14.52 24.70 22.85
CA ALA A 185 15.59 24.14 23.68
C ALA A 185 16.99 24.36 23.08
N GLU A 186 17.13 24.31 21.75
CA GLU A 186 18.40 24.54 21.05
C GLU A 186 18.75 26.03 20.97
N GLY A 187 17.75 26.92 21.10
CA GLY A 187 17.93 28.36 20.97
C GLY A 187 18.24 28.77 19.52
N SER A 188 18.57 30.05 19.30
CA SER A 188 18.89 30.54 17.94
C SER A 188 20.23 29.96 17.47
N SER A 189 20.20 28.86 16.71
CA SER A 189 21.37 28.42 15.95
C SER A 189 21.42 29.16 14.60
N TYR A 190 22.65 29.39 14.13
CA TYR A 190 23.02 30.26 13.01
C TYR A 190 21.99 30.32 11.86
N GLY A 191 21.38 31.49 11.68
CA GLY A 191 20.60 31.83 10.50
C GLY A 191 21.51 32.05 9.28
N ALA A 192 21.04 31.71 8.09
CA ALA A 192 21.74 32.05 6.85
C ALA A 192 21.87 33.58 6.72
N GLY A 193 23.09 34.09 6.82
CA GLY A 193 23.40 35.53 6.72
C GLY A 193 23.74 36.24 8.03
N ILE A 194 24.10 35.53 9.10
CA ILE A 194 24.72 36.18 10.27
C ILE A 194 26.18 36.52 9.91
N ASP A 195 26.43 37.80 9.67
CA ASP A 195 27.75 38.39 9.51
C ASP A 195 28.43 38.46 10.89
N ASP A 196 29.37 37.55 11.16
CA ASP A 196 30.21 37.55 12.36
C ASP A 196 31.37 38.56 12.21
N THR A 197 31.06 39.84 11.93
CA THR A 197 32.05 40.91 12.02
C THR A 197 32.05 41.53 13.42
N ILE A 198 33.04 41.10 14.22
CA ILE A 198 33.65 41.92 15.28
C ILE A 198 34.67 42.85 14.64
#